data_AF-A0AAU9CUA8-F1
#
_entry.id   AF-A0AAU9CUA8-F1
#
_cell.length_a   1.000
_cell.length_b   1.000
_cell.length_c   1.000
_cell.angle_alpha   90.00
_cell.angle_beta   90.00
_cell.angle_gamma   90.00
#
_symmetry.space_group_name_H-M   'P 1'
#
loop_
_entity.id
_entity.type
_entity.pdbx_description
1 polymer ?
#
loop_
_entity_poly.entity_id
_entity_poly.type
_entity_poly.pdbx_seq_one_letter_code
_entity_poly.pdbx_strand_id
1 'polypeptide(L)'
;MSNYARRDLEKLKDDIKEDKYGSLRPVYGINIVYFDLFKEDDKAYHRFTMYDVKNKIELKNEDGLPLLSVIYFDLTKPRDTLEGEMPYWYDYLKSNKRVEEAPEYLQDAYKVTSYENLEMEEREMLDAVERARSKLDAQMLYAEEEGRKRGEEQGVKQNKIETARKMLKAGETIDRIHRFTGLKIDEIKDLE
;
A
#
# COMPACT_ATOMS: atom_id res chain seq x y z
N MET A 1 13.73 27.26 6.63
CA MET A 1 12.31 27.60 6.40
C MET A 1 12.17 28.08 4.96
N SER A 2 11.30 27.44 4.17
CA SER A 2 11.02 27.83 2.78
C SER A 2 10.50 29.27 2.69
N ASN A 3 10.84 29.98 1.60
CA ASN A 3 10.38 31.33 1.32
C ASN A 3 8.83 31.45 1.28
N TYR A 4 8.12 30.35 1.06
CA TYR A 4 6.66 30.30 1.09
C TYR A 4 6.09 30.51 2.50
N ALA A 5 6.73 29.96 3.54
CA ALA A 5 6.23 30.06 4.92
C ALA A 5 6.28 31.50 5.47
N ARG A 6 7.20 32.35 4.97
CA ARG A 6 7.34 33.75 5.42
C ARG A 6 6.18 34.64 4.95
N ARG A 7 5.67 34.40 3.73
CA ARG A 7 4.67 35.25 3.09
C ARG A 7 3.27 35.09 3.72
N ASP A 8 2.96 33.89 4.21
CA ASP A 8 1.71 33.63 4.92
C ASP A 8 1.73 34.16 6.37
N LEU A 9 2.92 34.20 6.98
CA LEU A 9 3.15 34.74 8.32
C LEU A 9 2.95 36.26 8.41
N GLU A 10 3.19 37.00 7.34
CA GLU A 10 2.93 38.46 7.30
C GLU A 10 1.43 38.77 7.22
N LYS A 11 0.65 37.94 6.50
CA LYS A 11 -0.82 38.05 6.44
C LYS A 11 -1.53 37.64 7.75
N LEU A 12 -0.82 37.02 8.68
CA LEU A 12 -1.35 36.56 9.97
C LEU A 12 -1.37 37.65 11.05
N LYS A 13 -0.71 38.79 10.83
CA LYS A 13 -0.51 39.81 11.87
C LYS A 13 -1.63 40.85 12.00
N ASP A 14 -2.51 40.98 11.00
CA ASP A 14 -3.48 42.09 10.94
C ASP A 14 -4.90 41.78 11.48
N ASP A 15 -5.21 40.54 11.87
CA ASP A 15 -6.59 40.10 12.18
C ASP A 15 -6.96 39.98 13.67
N ILE A 16 -6.25 40.62 14.61
CA ILE A 16 -6.63 40.53 16.03
C ILE A 16 -7.67 41.61 16.38
N LYS A 17 -8.95 41.33 16.07
CA LYS A 17 -10.09 41.96 16.72
C LYS A 17 -10.98 40.92 17.42
N GLU A 18 -11.55 41.35 18.53
CA GLU A 18 -12.15 40.56 19.61
C GLU A 18 -13.29 39.64 19.17
N ASP A 19 -12.97 38.38 18.83
CA ASP A 19 -13.82 37.23 19.14
C ASP A 19 -12.95 35.97 19.29
N LYS A 20 -12.75 35.48 20.52
CA LYS A 20 -11.62 34.58 20.86
C LYS A 20 -11.67 33.20 20.17
N TYR A 21 -12.80 32.85 19.57
CA TYR A 21 -12.96 31.60 18.82
C TYR A 21 -13.51 31.81 17.40
N GLY A 22 -14.07 33.00 17.09
CA GLY A 22 -14.55 33.34 15.75
C GLY A 22 -13.43 33.50 14.74
N SER A 23 -12.26 33.96 15.21
CA SER A 23 -11.03 34.11 14.43
C SER A 23 -10.27 32.80 14.21
N LEU A 24 -10.79 31.64 14.64
CA LEU A 24 -10.09 30.38 14.45
C LEU A 24 -10.10 30.01 12.96
N ARG A 25 -8.90 29.93 12.39
CA ARG A 25 -8.70 29.53 11.00
C ARG A 25 -8.96 28.02 10.86
N PRO A 26 -9.70 27.58 9.84
CA PRO A 26 -9.88 26.16 9.54
C PRO A 26 -8.54 25.44 9.39
N VAL A 27 -8.41 24.29 10.05
CA VAL A 27 -7.22 23.43 9.98
C VAL A 27 -7.56 22.18 9.19
N TYR A 28 -6.71 21.85 8.22
CA TYR A 28 -6.82 20.66 7.39
C TYR A 28 -5.65 19.70 7.66
N GLY A 29 -5.95 18.49 8.10
CA GLY A 29 -4.99 17.40 8.16
C GLY A 29 -5.23 16.45 7.00
N ILE A 30 -4.33 16.41 6.02
CA ILE A 30 -4.45 15.53 4.85
C ILE A 30 -3.49 14.34 5.03
N ASN A 31 -4.05 13.14 5.11
CA ASN A 31 -3.32 11.89 5.22
C ASN A 31 -3.39 11.17 3.87
N ILE A 32 -2.24 10.85 3.29
CA ILE A 32 -2.17 10.10 2.04
C ILE A 32 -1.72 8.69 2.37
N VAL A 33 -2.53 7.69 2.01
CA VAL A 33 -2.29 6.28 2.36
C VAL A 33 -2.26 5.39 1.12
N TYR A 34 -1.49 4.30 1.21
CA TYR A 34 -1.32 3.30 0.15
C TYR A 34 -1.75 1.90 0.62
N PHE A 35 -2.83 1.84 1.40
CA PHE A 35 -3.48 0.61 1.83
C PHE A 35 -4.98 0.89 1.99
N ASP A 36 -5.79 -0.16 1.80
CA ASP A 36 -7.25 -0.07 1.91
C ASP A 36 -7.68 0.22 3.35
N LEU A 37 -7.92 1.51 3.63
CA LEU A 37 -8.27 1.98 4.97
C LEU A 37 -9.78 1.90 5.23
N PHE A 38 -10.60 2.11 4.20
CA PHE A 38 -12.06 2.10 4.29
C PHE A 38 -12.61 1.00 3.40
N LYS A 39 -12.97 -0.12 4.03
CA LYS A 39 -13.46 -1.33 3.33
C LYS A 39 -14.95 -1.26 3.01
N GLU A 40 -15.62 -0.28 3.60
CA GLU A 40 -17.07 -0.10 3.54
C GLU A 40 -17.51 0.55 2.23
N ASP A 41 -16.63 1.28 1.54
CA ASP A 41 -16.90 1.83 0.22
C ASP A 41 -15.65 1.94 -0.67
N ASP A 42 -15.86 2.30 -1.93
CA ASP A 42 -14.82 2.39 -2.96
C ASP A 42 -14.27 3.82 -3.15
N LYS A 43 -14.64 4.78 -2.29
CA LYS A 43 -14.25 6.18 -2.47
C LYS A 43 -12.77 6.35 -2.17
N ALA A 44 -12.08 7.06 -3.07
CA ALA A 44 -10.66 7.37 -2.90
C ALA A 44 -10.36 8.40 -1.80
N TYR A 45 -11.38 9.06 -1.21
CA TYR A 45 -11.15 9.94 -0.07
C TYR A 45 -12.33 10.05 0.88
N HIS A 46 -12.00 10.25 2.16
CA HIS A 46 -12.96 10.50 3.23
C HIS A 46 -12.55 11.76 3.98
N ARG A 47 -13.52 12.63 4.24
CA ARG A 47 -13.34 13.85 5.05
C ARG A 47 -14.12 13.71 6.34
N PHE A 48 -13.42 13.84 7.46
CA PHE A 48 -13.97 13.84 8.80
C PHE A 48 -13.90 15.24 9.38
N THR A 49 -14.98 15.68 10.00
CA THR A 49 -15.08 16.96 10.70
C THR A 49 -15.52 16.73 12.14
N MET A 50 -15.35 17.74 12.99
CA MET A 50 -15.76 17.65 14.40
C MET A 50 -17.28 17.87 14.54
N TYR A 51 -17.92 16.96 15.25
CA TYR A 51 -19.37 16.97 15.49
C TYR A 51 -19.71 16.82 16.98
N ASP A 52 -20.53 17.72 17.50
CA ASP A 52 -21.10 17.61 18.84
C ASP A 52 -22.29 16.63 18.81
N VAL A 53 -22.07 15.44 19.36
CA VAL A 53 -23.07 14.36 19.39
C VAL A 53 -24.33 14.74 20.19
N LYS A 54 -24.17 15.49 21.28
CA LYS A 54 -25.27 15.82 22.18
C LYS A 54 -26.20 16.85 21.55
N ASN A 55 -25.61 17.91 21.00
CA ASN A 55 -26.35 19.04 20.43
C ASN A 55 -26.64 18.86 18.94
N LYS A 56 -26.05 17.85 18.30
CA LYS A 56 -26.16 17.55 16.87
C LYS A 56 -25.65 18.67 15.96
N ILE A 57 -24.60 19.38 16.39
CA ILE A 57 -24.04 20.55 15.71
C ILE A 57 -22.62 20.25 15.25
N GLU A 58 -22.30 20.61 14.01
CA GLU A 58 -20.93 20.58 13.48
C GLU A 58 -20.15 21.82 13.93
N LEU A 59 -18.90 21.63 14.37
CA LEU A 59 -18.06 22.72 14.84
C LEU A 59 -17.49 23.51 13.65
N LYS A 60 -17.98 24.75 13.48
CA LYS A 60 -17.65 25.64 12.36
C LYS A 60 -17.12 26.99 12.86
N ASN A 61 -16.38 27.68 11.99
CA ASN A 61 -16.03 29.08 12.18
C ASN A 61 -17.20 30.01 11.81
N GLU A 62 -16.99 31.32 11.92
CA GLU A 62 -18.00 32.35 11.58
C GLU A 62 -18.44 32.29 10.11
N ASP A 63 -17.55 31.87 9.20
CA ASP A 63 -17.84 31.70 7.78
C ASP A 63 -18.61 30.40 7.46
N GLY A 64 -18.91 29.57 8.46
CA GLY A 64 -19.58 28.29 8.29
C GLY A 64 -18.66 27.16 7.78
N LEU A 65 -17.34 27.33 7.81
CA LEU A 65 -16.36 26.32 7.47
C LEU A 65 -16.01 25.44 8.69
N PRO A 66 -15.86 24.12 8.54
CA PRO A 66 -15.44 23.25 9.63
C PRO A 66 -14.07 23.67 10.20
N LEU A 67 -13.97 23.82 11.52
CA LEU A 67 -12.72 24.27 12.17
C LEU A 67 -11.59 23.26 12.05
N LEU A 68 -11.92 21.98 12.05
CA LEU A 68 -10.98 20.89 11.87
C LEU A 68 -11.55 19.91 10.84
N SER A 69 -10.78 19.71 9.77
CA SER A 69 -11.05 18.71 8.74
C SER A 69 -9.88 17.74 8.65
N VAL A 70 -10.11 16.46 8.90
CA VAL A 70 -9.13 15.40 8.66
C VAL A 70 -9.55 14.64 7.42
N ILE A 71 -8.70 14.65 6.41
CA ILE A 71 -8.93 14.00 5.13
C ILE A 71 -8.00 12.80 5.05
N TYR A 72 -8.55 11.66 4.66
CA TYR A 72 -7.79 10.48 4.27
C TYR A 72 -7.95 10.28 2.77
N PHE A 73 -6.83 10.21 2.07
CA PHE A 73 -6.74 10.02 0.63
C PHE A 73 -6.10 8.66 0.35
N ASP A 74 -6.91 7.71 -0.11
CA ASP A 74 -6.52 6.33 -0.36
C ASP A 74 -6.17 6.13 -1.84
N LEU A 75 -4.87 5.94 -2.09
CA LEU A 75 -4.34 5.74 -3.44
C LEU A 75 -4.56 4.32 -3.98
N THR A 76 -5.09 3.39 -3.18
CA THR A 76 -5.42 2.03 -3.63
C THR A 76 -6.77 1.97 -4.35
N LYS A 77 -7.69 2.86 -3.97
CA LYS A 77 -9.04 2.97 -4.53
C LYS A 77 -9.04 3.53 -5.96
N PRO A 78 -10.07 3.22 -6.77
CA PRO A 78 -10.12 3.61 -8.16
C PRO A 78 -10.21 5.13 -8.33
N ARG A 79 -9.42 5.64 -9.28
CA ARG A 79 -9.35 7.05 -9.69
C ARG A 79 -10.70 7.61 -10.10
N ASP A 80 -11.58 6.79 -10.68
CA ASP A 80 -12.87 7.21 -11.24
C ASP A 80 -13.87 7.70 -10.19
N THR A 81 -13.57 7.49 -8.90
CA THR A 81 -14.37 8.03 -7.79
C THR A 81 -14.04 9.49 -7.46
N LEU A 82 -13.05 10.06 -8.15
CA LEU A 82 -12.57 11.42 -7.93
C LEU A 82 -13.15 12.39 -8.96
N GLU A 83 -13.47 13.59 -8.49
CA GLU A 83 -14.05 14.66 -9.29
C GLU A 83 -13.18 15.93 -9.25
N GLY A 84 -13.36 16.81 -10.23
CA GLY A 84 -12.67 18.09 -10.31
C GLY A 84 -11.16 17.92 -10.50
N GLU A 85 -10.38 18.51 -9.59
CA GLU A 85 -8.92 18.51 -9.66
C GLU A 85 -8.28 17.33 -8.92
N MET A 86 -9.06 16.56 -8.16
CA MET A 86 -8.57 15.42 -7.38
C MET A 86 -7.96 14.29 -8.23
N PRO A 87 -8.45 13.98 -9.44
CA PRO A 87 -7.80 12.99 -10.29
C PRO A 87 -6.36 13.35 -10.65
N TYR A 88 -6.06 14.64 -10.86
CA TYR A 88 -4.68 15.08 -11.15
C TYR A 88 -3.76 14.92 -9.93
N TRP A 89 -4.28 15.19 -8.72
CA TRP A 89 -3.55 14.90 -7.48
C TRP A 89 -3.33 13.41 -7.26
N TYR A 90 -4.30 12.57 -7.62
CA TYR A 90 -4.16 11.12 -7.57
C TYR A 90 -3.04 10.63 -8.50
N ASP A 91 -3.04 11.07 -9.75
CA ASP A 91 -2.03 10.70 -10.74
C ASP A 91 -0.62 11.17 -10.31
N TYR A 92 -0.54 12.39 -9.78
CA TYR A 92 0.69 12.97 -9.19
C TYR A 92 1.22 12.09 -8.06
N LEU A 93 0.41 11.84 -7.03
CA LEU A 93 0.84 11.15 -5.82
C LEU A 93 1.10 9.65 -6.04
N LYS A 94 0.37 9.01 -6.96
CA LYS A 94 0.49 7.57 -7.20
C LYS A 94 1.58 7.20 -8.19
N SER A 95 1.80 8.01 -9.22
CA SER A 95 2.63 7.62 -10.37
C SER A 95 3.65 8.67 -10.81
N ASN A 96 3.63 9.87 -10.20
CA ASN A 96 4.41 11.02 -10.63
C ASN A 96 4.25 11.33 -12.13
N LYS A 97 3.12 10.92 -12.73
CA LYS A 97 2.87 11.08 -14.16
C LYS A 97 2.41 12.50 -14.43
N ARG A 98 3.23 13.27 -15.15
CA ARG A 98 2.84 14.60 -15.61
C ARG A 98 1.63 14.52 -16.54
N VAL A 99 0.59 15.28 -16.22
CA VAL A 99 -0.60 15.46 -17.03
C VAL A 99 -0.60 16.90 -17.55
N GLU A 100 -0.65 17.10 -18.87
CA GLU A 100 -0.55 18.43 -19.47
C GLU A 100 -1.78 19.30 -19.18
N GLU A 101 -2.94 18.67 -19.01
CA GLU A 101 -4.20 19.32 -18.64
C GLU A 101 -4.29 19.68 -17.14
N ALA A 102 -3.29 19.32 -16.33
CA ALA A 102 -3.30 19.62 -14.91
C ALA A 102 -3.16 21.13 -14.66
N PRO A 103 -3.78 21.66 -13.57
CA PRO A 103 -3.64 23.06 -13.17
C PRO A 103 -2.18 23.51 -12.99
N GLU A 104 -1.92 24.81 -13.21
CA GLU A 104 -0.56 25.39 -13.18
C GLU A 104 0.20 25.09 -11.87
N TYR A 105 -0.48 25.17 -10.72
CA TYR A 105 0.14 24.85 -9.43
C TYR A 105 0.61 23.40 -9.32
N LEU A 106 -0.08 22.46 -9.98
CA LEU A 106 0.33 21.06 -10.05
C LEU A 106 1.48 20.89 -11.04
N GLN A 107 1.46 21.60 -12.17
CA GLN A 107 2.58 21.64 -13.10
C GLN A 107 3.86 22.15 -12.44
N ASP A 108 3.77 23.16 -11.58
CA ASP A 108 4.87 23.65 -10.78
C ASP A 108 5.33 22.63 -9.74
N ALA A 109 4.41 21.91 -9.11
CA ALA A 109 4.76 20.79 -8.23
C ALA A 109 5.57 19.72 -8.99
N TYR A 110 5.14 19.30 -10.17
CA TYR A 110 5.89 18.36 -11.04
C TYR A 110 7.30 18.84 -11.37
N LYS A 111 7.50 20.16 -11.56
CA LYS A 111 8.85 20.71 -11.75
C LYS A 111 9.69 20.50 -10.50
N VAL A 112 9.16 20.75 -9.30
CA VAL A 112 9.93 20.58 -8.05
C VAL A 112 10.27 19.12 -7.76
N THR A 113 9.38 18.17 -8.08
CA THR A 113 9.56 16.73 -7.80
C THR A 113 10.13 15.91 -8.96
N SER A 114 10.49 16.52 -10.10
CA SER A 114 11.08 15.76 -11.21
C SER A 114 12.44 15.20 -10.80
N TYR A 115 12.72 13.95 -11.18
CA TYR A 115 14.01 13.28 -10.98
C TYR A 115 15.20 14.10 -11.54
N GLU A 116 14.92 14.94 -12.54
CA GLU A 116 15.89 15.85 -13.15
C GLU A 116 16.36 16.96 -12.19
N ASN A 117 15.56 17.30 -11.17
CA ASN A 117 15.85 18.33 -10.18
C ASN A 117 16.36 17.77 -8.83
N LEU A 118 16.45 16.45 -8.70
CA LEU A 118 17.10 15.82 -7.55
C LEU A 118 18.62 16.03 -7.61
N GLU A 119 19.25 16.25 -6.48
CA GLU A 119 20.71 16.28 -6.42
C GLU A 119 21.28 14.89 -6.80
N MET A 120 22.53 14.84 -7.26
CA MET A 120 23.16 13.59 -7.71
C MET A 120 23.13 12.52 -6.62
N GLU A 121 23.36 12.92 -5.37
CA GLU A 121 23.34 12.04 -4.21
C GLU A 121 21.94 11.47 -3.91
N GLU A 122 20.88 12.28 -4.06
CA GLU A 122 19.49 11.83 -3.87
C GLU A 122 19.08 10.81 -4.94
N ARG A 123 19.52 11.00 -6.19
CA ARG A 123 19.30 10.05 -7.28
C ARG A 123 19.99 8.72 -7.03
N GLU A 124 21.27 8.75 -6.64
CA GLU A 124 22.02 7.53 -6.33
C GLU A 124 21.41 6.75 -5.17
N MET A 125 20.92 7.45 -4.15
CA MET A 125 20.23 6.83 -3.02
C MET A 125 18.93 6.15 -3.46
N LEU A 126 18.09 6.82 -4.27
CA LEU A 126 16.85 6.23 -4.79
C LEU A 126 17.13 4.99 -5.65
N ASP A 127 18.09 5.08 -6.58
CA ASP A 127 18.54 3.96 -7.40
C ASP A 127 19.02 2.78 -6.55
N ALA A 128 19.76 3.06 -5.47
CA ALA A 128 20.24 2.03 -4.55
C ALA A 128 19.09 1.33 -3.82
N VAL A 129 18.09 2.09 -3.35
CA VAL A 129 16.88 1.56 -2.70
C VAL A 129 16.08 0.68 -3.68
N GLU A 130 15.89 1.13 -4.91
CA GLU A 130 15.13 0.38 -5.92
C GLU A 130 15.85 -0.92 -6.33
N ARG A 131 17.19 -0.88 -6.48
CA ARG A 131 18.00 -2.08 -6.72
C ARG A 131 17.93 -3.05 -5.54
N ALA A 132 17.94 -2.56 -4.31
CA ALA A 132 17.82 -3.39 -3.12
C ALA A 132 16.45 -4.10 -3.07
N ARG A 133 15.37 -3.36 -3.36
CA ARG A 133 14.01 -3.91 -3.44
C ARG A 133 13.88 -4.97 -4.52
N SER A 134 14.35 -4.68 -5.73
CA SER A 134 14.34 -5.63 -6.85
C SER A 134 15.09 -6.93 -6.53
N LYS A 135 16.23 -6.83 -5.82
CA LYS A 135 16.98 -8.02 -5.36
C LYS A 135 16.20 -8.84 -4.35
N LEU A 136 15.54 -8.20 -3.39
CA LEU A 136 14.72 -8.87 -2.38
C LEU A 136 13.56 -9.61 -3.04
N ASP A 137 12.85 -8.94 -3.96
CA ASP A 137 11.71 -9.54 -4.68
C ASP A 137 12.16 -10.76 -5.50
N ALA A 138 13.30 -10.67 -6.19
CA ALA A 138 13.87 -11.80 -6.91
C ALA A 138 14.27 -12.97 -5.98
N GLN A 139 14.82 -12.68 -4.80
CA GLN A 139 15.15 -13.71 -3.80
C GLN A 139 13.89 -14.39 -3.25
N MET A 140 12.82 -13.63 -3.00
CA MET A 140 11.55 -14.17 -2.53
C MET A 140 10.91 -15.09 -3.57
N LEU A 141 10.85 -14.67 -4.83
CA LEU A 141 10.35 -15.48 -5.94
C LEU A 141 11.14 -16.79 -6.08
N TYR A 142 12.46 -16.71 -6.02
CA TYR A 142 13.32 -17.89 -6.07
C TYR A 142 13.06 -18.85 -4.89
N ALA A 143 12.93 -18.31 -3.67
CA ALA A 143 12.64 -19.10 -2.48
C ALA A 143 11.27 -19.78 -2.54
N GLU A 144 10.26 -19.10 -3.08
CA GLU A 144 8.92 -19.65 -3.30
C GLU A 144 8.95 -20.80 -4.32
N GLU A 145 9.66 -20.61 -5.44
CA GLU A 145 9.79 -21.63 -6.49
C GLU A 145 10.54 -22.87 -5.98
N GLU A 146 11.68 -22.70 -5.29
CA GLU A 146 12.41 -23.79 -4.64
C GLU A 146 11.55 -24.49 -3.58
N GLY A 147 10.80 -23.73 -2.79
CA GLY A 147 9.89 -24.25 -1.78
C GLY A 147 8.80 -25.13 -2.40
N ARG A 148 8.16 -24.67 -3.47
CA ARG A 148 7.16 -25.43 -4.22
C ARG A 148 7.74 -26.73 -4.77
N LYS A 149 8.91 -26.65 -5.44
CA LYS A 149 9.57 -27.82 -6.04
C LYS A 149 9.92 -28.87 -4.99
N ARG A 150 10.52 -28.46 -3.87
CA ARG A 150 10.82 -29.37 -2.74
C ARG A 150 9.56 -29.95 -2.13
N GLY A 151 8.51 -29.16 -1.99
CA GLY A 151 7.20 -29.62 -1.50
C GLY A 151 6.58 -30.69 -2.39
N GLU A 152 6.64 -30.51 -3.71
CA GLU A 152 6.16 -31.50 -4.68
C GLU A 152 6.97 -32.80 -4.62
N GLU A 153 8.30 -32.72 -4.61
CA GLU A 153 9.18 -33.89 -4.52
C GLU A 153 8.95 -34.68 -3.22
N GLN A 154 8.86 -33.97 -2.07
CA GLN A 154 8.58 -34.57 -0.79
C GLN A 154 7.17 -35.17 -0.73
N GLY A 155 6.17 -34.47 -1.27
CA GLY A 155 4.78 -34.95 -1.34
C GLY A 155 4.65 -36.25 -2.15
N VAL A 156 5.30 -36.31 -3.32
CA VAL A 156 5.34 -37.53 -4.15
C VAL A 156 6.00 -38.68 -3.39
N LYS A 157 7.14 -38.43 -2.73
CA LYS A 157 7.85 -39.45 -1.96
C LYS A 157 7.00 -39.95 -0.78
N GLN A 158 6.39 -39.05 -0.02
CA GLN A 158 5.56 -39.38 1.12
C GLN A 158 4.32 -40.17 0.72
N ASN A 159 3.67 -39.80 -0.39
CA ASN A 159 2.51 -40.51 -0.92
C ASN A 159 2.86 -41.94 -1.36
N LYS A 160 4.02 -42.14 -2.03
CA LYS A 160 4.52 -43.48 -2.37
C LYS A 160 4.72 -44.34 -1.12
N ILE A 161 5.35 -43.80 -0.07
CA ILE A 161 5.58 -44.49 1.20
C ILE A 161 4.26 -44.83 1.91
N GLU A 162 3.33 -43.87 1.98
CA GLU A 162 2.03 -44.09 2.63
C GLU A 162 1.21 -45.15 1.90
N THR A 163 1.23 -45.12 0.56
CA THR A 163 0.58 -46.13 -0.29
C THR A 163 1.20 -47.51 -0.06
N ALA A 164 2.53 -47.62 -0.04
CA ALA A 164 3.22 -48.88 0.25
C ALA A 164 2.84 -49.45 1.63
N ARG A 165 2.80 -48.61 2.68
CA ARG A 165 2.35 -49.02 4.02
C ARG A 165 0.91 -49.52 4.04
N LYS A 166 0.00 -48.87 3.31
CA LYS A 166 -1.41 -49.32 3.19
C LYS A 166 -1.50 -50.68 2.49
N MET A 167 -0.71 -50.89 1.44
CA MET A 167 -0.67 -52.15 0.71
C MET A 167 -0.08 -53.29 1.56
N LEU A 168 0.99 -53.04 2.33
CA LEU A 168 1.55 -54.01 3.28
C LEU A 168 0.50 -54.44 4.32
N LYS A 169 -0.21 -53.47 4.91
CA LYS A 169 -1.30 -53.75 5.86
C LYS A 169 -2.46 -54.54 5.24
N ALA A 170 -2.68 -54.42 3.94
CA ALA A 170 -3.68 -55.18 3.20
C ALA A 170 -3.21 -56.60 2.80
N GLY A 171 -1.96 -56.98 3.12
CA GLY A 171 -1.39 -58.29 2.81
C GLY A 171 -0.92 -58.45 1.36
N GLU A 172 -0.66 -57.34 0.65
CA GLU A 172 -0.12 -57.36 -0.70
C GLU A 172 1.36 -57.79 -0.73
N THR A 173 1.80 -58.45 -1.79
CA THR A 173 3.19 -58.92 -1.91
C THR A 173 4.16 -57.77 -2.21
N ILE A 174 5.41 -57.90 -1.73
CA ILE A 174 6.46 -56.90 -1.93
C ILE A 174 6.71 -56.60 -3.42
N ASP A 175 6.69 -57.61 -4.29
CA ASP A 175 6.83 -57.43 -5.74
C ASP A 175 5.73 -56.57 -6.36
N ARG A 176 4.49 -56.72 -5.85
CA ARG A 176 3.34 -55.96 -6.33
C ARG A 176 3.42 -54.51 -5.84
N ILE A 177 3.83 -54.29 -4.60
CA ILE A 177 4.07 -52.95 -4.03
C ILE A 177 5.19 -52.23 -4.79
N HIS A 178 6.30 -52.92 -5.09
CA HIS A 178 7.39 -52.40 -5.91
C HIS A 178 6.88 -51.93 -7.27
N ARG A 179 6.07 -52.76 -7.95
CA ARG A 179 5.50 -52.44 -9.27
C ARG A 179 4.58 -51.21 -9.25
N PHE A 180 3.74 -51.04 -8.23
CA PHE A 180 2.76 -49.95 -8.18
C PHE A 180 3.29 -48.65 -7.60
N THR A 181 4.21 -48.70 -6.64
CA THR A 181 4.75 -47.50 -5.97
C THR A 181 6.07 -47.01 -6.58
N GLY A 182 6.79 -47.91 -7.28
CA GLY A 182 8.13 -47.66 -7.80
C GLY A 182 9.22 -47.51 -6.73
N LEU A 183 8.92 -47.83 -5.46
CA LEU A 183 9.90 -47.90 -4.37
C LEU A 183 10.78 -49.13 -4.54
N LYS A 184 12.05 -49.07 -4.16
CA LYS A 184 12.93 -50.25 -4.22
C LYS A 184 12.46 -51.32 -3.22
N ILE A 185 12.74 -52.59 -3.53
CA ILE A 185 12.37 -53.72 -2.68
C ILE A 185 12.94 -53.55 -1.26
N ASP A 186 14.19 -53.08 -1.14
CA ASP A 186 14.82 -52.84 0.16
C ASP A 186 14.10 -51.73 0.95
N GLU A 187 13.72 -50.63 0.27
CA GLU A 187 12.94 -49.54 0.88
C GLU A 187 11.55 -50.02 1.35
N ILE A 188 10.96 -51.03 0.70
CA ILE A 188 9.66 -51.59 1.10
C ILE A 188 9.82 -52.51 2.31
N LYS A 189 10.90 -53.30 2.37
CA LYS A 189 11.21 -54.15 3.54
C LYS A 189 11.48 -53.32 4.80
N ASP A 190 12.07 -52.14 4.64
CA ASP A 190 12.29 -51.21 5.75
C ASP A 190 10.98 -50.54 6.26
N LEU A 191 9.84 -50.77 5.58
CA LEU A 191 8.51 -50.26 5.98
C LEU A 191 7.63 -51.30 6.70
N GLU A 192 8.05 -52.56 6.79
CA GLU A 192 7.42 -53.63 7.59
C GLU A 192 7.58 -53.38 9.09
#